data_AF-A0A258SL43-F1
#
_entry.id   AF-A0A258SL43-F1
#
_cell.length_a   1.000
_cell.length_b   1.000
_cell.length_c   1.000
_cell.angle_alpha   90.00
_cell.angle_beta   90.00
_cell.angle_gamma   90.00
#
_symmetry.space_group_name_H-M   'P 1'
#
loop_
_entity.id
_entity.type
_entity.pdbx_description
1 polymer ?
#
loop_
_entity_poly.entity_id
_entity_poly.type
_entity_poly.pdbx_seq_one_letter_code
_entity_poly.pdbx_strand_id
1 'polypeptide(L)'
;MTKKKIIDNAGAENAESAEIELALNALAAIRADMLAEQERWQPGLARIHPSYQDSARNLLHYLVLRRRDLRPLQLRLAALGLSSLGRAESHVLATVDSVLGVLHRLAQRPWQRS
;
A
#
# COMPACT_ATOMS: atom_id res chain seq x y z
N MET A 1 14.50 41.98 -0.77
CA MET A 1 15.17 40.68 -0.61
C MET A 1 14.11 39.61 -0.33
N THR A 2 13.21 39.31 -1.28
CA THR A 2 12.04 38.44 -1.02
C THR A 2 11.47 37.77 -2.29
N LYS A 3 12.31 37.17 -3.14
CA LYS A 3 11.83 36.35 -4.28
C LYS A 3 12.38 34.92 -4.31
N LYS A 4 13.38 34.58 -3.49
CA LYS A 4 14.02 33.26 -3.48
C LYS A 4 13.17 32.18 -2.76
N LYS A 5 12.40 32.56 -1.72
CA LYS A 5 11.67 31.59 -0.86
C LYS A 5 10.38 31.00 -1.46
N ILE A 6 9.79 31.64 -2.48
CA ILE A 6 8.50 31.22 -3.08
C ILE A 6 8.70 30.11 -4.12
N ILE A 7 9.80 30.18 -4.88
CA ILE A 7 10.13 29.22 -5.94
C ILE A 7 10.59 27.87 -5.36
N ASP A 8 11.28 27.90 -4.23
CA ASP A 8 11.79 26.69 -3.55
C ASP A 8 10.65 25.84 -2.94
N ASN A 9 9.55 26.48 -2.52
CA ASN A 9 8.40 25.81 -1.92
C ASN A 9 7.55 25.05 -2.95
N ALA A 10 7.29 25.65 -4.11
CA ALA A 10 6.51 25.01 -5.18
C ALA A 10 7.21 23.78 -5.78
N GLY A 11 8.56 23.77 -5.80
CA GLY A 11 9.34 22.61 -6.22
C GLY A 11 9.24 21.43 -5.25
N ALA A 12 9.25 21.72 -3.94
CA ALA A 12 9.09 20.71 -2.89
C ALA A 12 7.66 20.13 -2.87
N GLU A 13 6.63 20.97 -2.98
CA GLU A 13 5.22 20.55 -3.04
C GLU A 13 4.93 19.64 -4.24
N ASN A 14 5.50 19.95 -5.42
CA ASN A 14 5.39 19.10 -6.61
C ASN A 14 6.12 17.76 -6.45
N ALA A 15 7.29 17.76 -5.81
CA ALA A 15 8.06 16.54 -5.57
C ALA A 15 7.36 15.61 -4.56
N GLU A 16 6.85 16.17 -3.46
CA GLU A 16 6.07 15.41 -2.47
C GLU A 16 4.79 14.84 -3.09
N SER A 17 4.07 15.63 -3.89
CA SER A 17 2.90 15.16 -4.63
C SER A 17 3.25 14.00 -5.57
N ALA A 18 4.36 14.08 -6.30
CA ALA A 18 4.82 13.00 -7.16
C ALA A 18 5.19 11.73 -6.38
N GLU A 19 5.83 11.87 -5.22
CA GLU A 19 6.16 10.75 -4.33
C GLU A 19 4.90 10.06 -3.79
N ILE A 20 3.88 10.84 -3.41
CA ILE A 20 2.57 10.32 -2.99
C ILE A 20 1.92 9.52 -4.13
N GLU A 21 1.88 10.04 -5.36
CA GLU A 21 1.31 9.33 -6.50
C GLU A 21 2.06 8.02 -6.83
N LEU A 22 3.39 8.03 -6.75
CA LEU A 22 4.20 6.84 -7.01
C LEU A 22 3.98 5.77 -5.93
N ALA A 23 3.88 6.17 -4.66
CA ALA A 23 3.54 5.27 -3.57
C ALA A 23 2.11 4.72 -3.70
N LEU A 24 1.14 5.58 -4.07
CA LEU A 24 -0.25 5.20 -4.32
C LEU A 24 -0.34 4.13 -5.41
N ASN A 25 0.24 4.41 -6.58
CA ASN A 25 0.19 3.50 -7.73
C ASN A 25 0.82 2.14 -7.41
N ALA A 26 2.00 2.14 -6.78
CA ALA A 26 2.68 0.91 -6.41
C ALA A 26 1.86 0.09 -5.38
N LEU A 27 1.33 0.75 -4.35
CA LEU A 27 0.56 0.06 -3.31
C LEU A 27 -0.82 -0.39 -3.79
N ALA A 28 -1.47 0.37 -4.67
CA ALA A 28 -2.74 0.00 -5.31
C ALA A 28 -2.58 -1.22 -6.22
N ALA A 29 -1.49 -1.27 -7.01
CA ALA A 29 -1.14 -2.47 -7.77
C ALA A 29 -0.87 -3.67 -6.85
N ILE A 30 -0.29 -3.45 -5.67
CA ILE A 30 -0.10 -4.52 -4.69
C ILE A 30 -1.44 -5.07 -4.19
N ARG A 31 -2.35 -4.18 -3.80
CA ARG A 31 -3.70 -4.53 -3.36
C ARG A 31 -4.48 -5.28 -4.45
N ALA A 32 -4.42 -4.81 -5.70
CA ALA A 32 -5.13 -5.43 -6.82
C ALA A 32 -4.68 -6.89 -7.03
N ASP A 33 -3.37 -7.15 -7.02
CA ASP A 33 -2.84 -8.51 -7.14
C ASP A 33 -3.23 -9.41 -5.96
N MET A 34 -3.31 -8.86 -4.74
CA MET A 34 -3.77 -9.62 -3.57
C MET A 34 -5.20 -10.09 -3.74
N LEU A 35 -6.09 -9.20 -4.19
CA LEU A 35 -7.50 -9.52 -4.41
C LEU A 35 -7.68 -10.49 -5.59
N ALA A 36 -6.95 -10.29 -6.69
CA ALA A 36 -6.99 -11.16 -7.85
C ALA A 36 -6.51 -12.58 -7.50
N GLU A 37 -5.41 -12.70 -6.74
CA GLU A 37 -4.93 -14.01 -6.29
C GLU A 37 -5.91 -14.66 -5.31
N GLN A 38 -6.49 -13.89 -4.38
CA GLN A 38 -7.53 -14.40 -3.49
C GLN A 38 -8.73 -14.94 -4.28
N GLU A 39 -9.22 -14.21 -5.27
CA GLU A 39 -10.34 -14.60 -6.12
C GLU A 39 -10.04 -15.90 -6.88
N ARG A 40 -8.87 -15.98 -7.52
CA ARG A 40 -8.39 -17.19 -8.22
C ARG A 40 -8.35 -18.41 -7.31
N TRP A 41 -7.98 -18.23 -6.06
CA TRP A 41 -7.86 -19.30 -5.07
C TRP A 41 -9.14 -19.58 -4.28
N GLN A 42 -10.25 -18.88 -4.52
CA GLN A 42 -11.50 -19.08 -3.76
C GLN A 42 -11.96 -20.55 -3.72
N PRO A 43 -11.91 -21.34 -4.81
CA PRO A 43 -12.30 -22.75 -4.75
C PRO A 43 -11.39 -23.58 -3.83
N GLY A 44 -10.10 -23.24 -3.76
CA GLY A 44 -9.15 -23.88 -2.85
C GLY A 44 -9.38 -23.46 -1.40
N LEU A 45 -9.60 -22.17 -1.16
CA LEU A 45 -9.91 -21.61 0.17
C LEU A 45 -11.20 -22.21 0.75
N ALA A 46 -12.23 -22.43 -0.08
CA ALA A 46 -13.49 -23.02 0.34
C ALA A 46 -13.35 -24.48 0.83
N ARG A 47 -12.28 -25.17 0.45
CA ARG A 47 -11.98 -26.54 0.89
C ARG A 47 -11.19 -26.60 2.20
N ILE A 48 -10.65 -25.47 2.65
CA ILE A 48 -9.92 -25.36 3.92
C ILE A 48 -10.94 -25.32 5.06
N HIS A 49 -10.62 -26.00 6.16
CA HIS A 49 -11.45 -25.97 7.37
C HIS A 49 -11.74 -24.52 7.80
N PRO A 50 -12.99 -24.16 8.17
CA PRO A 50 -13.38 -22.78 8.44
C PRO A 50 -12.45 -22.03 9.40
N SER A 51 -11.97 -22.67 10.47
CA SER A 51 -11.05 -22.09 11.46
C SER A 51 -9.68 -21.65 10.90
N TYR A 52 -9.30 -22.07 9.68
CA TYR A 52 -8.04 -21.72 9.05
C TYR A 52 -8.19 -20.87 7.78
N GLN A 53 -9.42 -20.53 7.37
CA GLN A 53 -9.65 -19.80 6.13
C GLN A 53 -9.05 -18.39 6.16
N ASP A 54 -9.18 -17.67 7.27
CA ASP A 54 -8.62 -16.33 7.41
C ASP A 54 -7.09 -16.34 7.37
N SER A 55 -6.47 -17.32 8.05
CA SER A 55 -5.02 -17.52 7.99
C SER A 55 -4.55 -17.89 6.58
N ALA A 56 -5.31 -18.70 5.85
CA ALA A 56 -5.00 -19.05 4.47
C ALA A 56 -5.11 -17.86 3.52
N ARG A 57 -6.14 -17.01 3.66
CA ARG A 57 -6.25 -15.73 2.92
C ARG A 57 -5.07 -14.81 3.23
N ASN A 58 -4.75 -14.65 4.52
CA ASN A 58 -3.61 -13.83 4.93
C ASN A 58 -2.28 -14.37 4.37
N LEU A 59 -2.09 -15.69 4.34
CA LEU A 59 -0.92 -16.32 3.72
C LEU A 59 -0.84 -16.02 2.22
N LEU A 60 -1.95 -16.12 1.48
CA LEU A 60 -1.98 -15.75 0.06
C LEU A 60 -1.57 -14.28 -0.14
N HIS A 61 -2.14 -13.36 0.65
CA HIS A 61 -1.78 -11.95 0.61
C HIS A 61 -0.29 -11.73 0.93
N TYR A 62 0.24 -12.42 1.95
CA TYR A 62 1.66 -12.39 2.30
C TYR A 62 2.55 -12.85 1.16
N LEU A 63 2.19 -13.95 0.48
CA LEU A 63 2.94 -14.48 -0.66
C LEU A 63 2.95 -13.49 -1.83
N VAL A 64 1.82 -12.85 -2.15
CA VAL A 64 1.75 -11.79 -3.16
C VAL A 64 2.68 -10.62 -2.80
N LEU A 65 2.69 -10.20 -1.53
CA LEU A 65 3.55 -9.12 -1.06
C LEU A 65 5.03 -9.49 -1.18
N ARG A 66 5.41 -10.70 -0.76
CA ARG A 66 6.81 -11.16 -0.69
C ARG A 66 7.43 -11.47 -2.06
N ARG A 67 6.62 -11.67 -3.10
CA ARG A 67 7.08 -11.87 -4.49
C ARG A 67 7.58 -10.58 -5.15
N ARG A 68 7.41 -9.42 -4.52
CA ARG A 68 7.78 -8.11 -5.08
C ARG A 68 9.01 -7.53 -4.40
N ASP A 69 9.77 -6.74 -5.15
CA ASP A 69 10.80 -5.87 -4.57
C ASP A 69 10.13 -4.66 -3.92
N LEU A 70 10.02 -4.68 -2.60
CA LEU A 70 9.39 -3.61 -1.81
C LEU A 70 10.36 -2.49 -1.47
N ARG A 71 11.66 -2.62 -1.74
CA ARG A 71 12.66 -1.60 -1.33
C ARG A 71 12.34 -0.22 -1.91
N PRO A 72 11.97 -0.07 -3.21
CA PRO A 72 11.61 1.23 -3.74
C PRO A 72 10.38 1.81 -3.03
N LEU A 73 9.33 1.00 -2.82
CA LEU A 73 8.12 1.45 -2.15
C LEU A 73 8.39 1.84 -0.69
N GLN A 74 9.17 1.06 0.05
CA GLN A 74 9.51 1.35 1.43
C GLN A 74 10.31 2.65 1.59
N LEU A 75 11.23 2.94 0.66
CA LEU A 75 11.95 4.22 0.65
C LEU A 75 11.01 5.41 0.45
N ARG A 76 10.04 5.30 -0.45
CA ARG A 76 9.02 6.34 -0.69
C ARG A 76 8.13 6.55 0.53
N LEU A 77 7.63 5.47 1.12
CA LEU A 77 6.82 5.54 2.33
C LEU A 77 7.59 6.16 3.50
N ALA A 78 8.88 5.81 3.66
CA ALA A 78 9.73 6.39 4.68
C ALA A 78 9.97 7.90 4.46
N ALA A 79 10.15 8.34 3.21
CA ALA A 79 10.27 9.76 2.87
C ALA A 79 9.01 10.56 3.24
N LEU A 80 7.83 9.92 3.22
CA LEU A 80 6.54 10.48 3.65
C LEU A 80 6.27 10.31 5.16
N GLY A 81 7.24 9.85 5.95
CA GLY A 81 7.08 9.61 7.38
C GLY A 81 6.17 8.42 7.74
N LEU A 82 5.84 7.56 6.78
CA LEU A 82 5.00 6.39 7.00
C LEU A 82 5.84 5.21 7.43
N SER A 83 5.37 4.48 8.45
CA SER A 83 6.04 3.29 8.95
C SER A 83 6.00 2.17 7.90
N SER A 84 7.09 1.40 7.84
CA SER A 84 7.25 0.32 6.88
C SER A 84 6.15 -0.74 7.05
N LEU A 85 5.86 -1.47 5.97
CA LEU A 85 4.96 -2.64 5.97
C LEU A 85 5.45 -3.81 6.86
N GLY A 86 6.48 -3.61 7.69
CA GLY A 86 7.16 -4.64 8.48
C GLY A 86 6.31 -5.29 9.58
N ARG A 87 5.14 -4.73 9.92
CA ARG A 87 4.16 -5.36 10.84
C ARG A 87 2.94 -5.95 10.13
N ALA A 88 2.99 -6.07 8.81
CA ALA A 88 1.86 -6.54 8.01
C ALA A 88 1.60 -8.06 8.15
N GLU A 89 2.55 -8.84 8.67
CA GLU A 89 2.54 -10.31 8.62
C GLU A 89 1.24 -10.93 9.17
N SER A 90 0.66 -10.38 10.23
CA SER A 90 -0.58 -10.90 10.81
C SER A 90 -1.84 -10.52 10.03
N HIS A 91 -1.83 -9.38 9.31
CA HIS A 91 -3.00 -8.82 8.62
C HIS A 91 -2.61 -8.03 7.37
N VAL A 92 -2.09 -8.74 6.37
CA VAL A 92 -1.36 -8.13 5.23
C VAL A 92 -2.24 -7.16 4.44
N LEU A 93 -3.40 -7.61 3.99
CA LEU A 93 -4.31 -6.78 3.20
C LEU A 93 -4.82 -5.57 3.99
N ALA A 94 -5.13 -5.75 5.29
CA ALA A 94 -5.60 -4.66 6.13
C ALA A 94 -4.50 -3.60 6.38
N THR A 95 -3.23 -4.00 6.49
CA THR A 95 -2.11 -3.05 6.55
C THR A 95 -1.97 -2.28 5.23
N VAL A 96 -2.05 -2.97 4.08
CA VAL A 96 -2.04 -2.33 2.75
C VAL A 96 -3.17 -1.29 2.62
N ASP A 97 -4.40 -1.67 2.98
CA ASP A 97 -5.57 -0.77 2.96
C ASP A 97 -5.40 0.45 3.87
N SER A 98 -4.77 0.26 5.03
CA SER A 98 -4.54 1.34 6.00
C SER A 98 -3.54 2.35 5.46
N VAL A 99 -2.45 1.89 4.84
CA VAL A 99 -1.46 2.77 4.22
C VAL A 99 -2.04 3.47 3.00
N LEU A 100 -2.84 2.79 2.17
CA LEU A 100 -3.59 3.44 1.07
C LEU A 100 -4.51 4.55 1.60
N GLY A 101 -5.23 4.31 2.70
CA GLY A 101 -6.08 5.33 3.31
C GLY A 101 -5.31 6.54 3.84
N VAL A 102 -4.07 6.37 4.28
CA VAL A 102 -3.21 7.50 4.67
C VAL A 102 -2.72 8.26 3.43
N LEU A 103 -2.21 7.55 2.42
CA LEU A 103 -1.74 8.16 1.17
C LEU A 103 -2.85 8.94 0.44
N HIS A 104 -4.07 8.41 0.38
CA HIS A 104 -5.22 9.11 -0.18
C HIS A 104 -5.53 10.41 0.58
N ARG A 105 -5.45 10.39 1.93
CA ARG A 105 -5.62 11.60 2.73
C ARG A 105 -4.53 12.64 2.49
N LEU A 106 -3.27 12.21 2.34
CA LEU A 106 -2.16 13.11 1.97
C LEU A 106 -2.38 13.71 0.57
N ALA A 107 -2.92 12.93 -0.37
CA ALA A 107 -3.32 13.40 -1.70
C ALA A 107 -4.64 14.22 -1.73
N GLN A 108 -5.26 14.48 -0.57
CA GLN A 108 -6.57 15.13 -0.44
C GLN A 108 -7.69 14.45 -1.26
N ARG A 109 -7.66 13.12 -1.34
CA ARG A 109 -8.64 12.28 -2.04
C ARG A 109 -9.43 11.41 -1.06
N PRO A 110 -10.70 11.09 -1.34
CA PRO A 110 -11.41 10.07 -0.58
C PRO A 110 -10.79 8.68 -0.82
N TRP A 111 -10.86 7.81 0.19
CA TRP A 111 -10.52 6.40 0.07
C TRP A 111 -11.70 5.56 0.51
N GLN A 112 -12.05 4.57 -0.30
CA GLN A 112 -13.05 3.55 0.04
C GLN A 112 -12.42 2.17 -0.09
N ARG A 113 -12.50 1.38 0.98
CA ARG A 113 -12.16 -0.04 0.94
C ARG A 113 -13.31 -0.78 0.25
N SER A 114 -13.27 -0.86 -1.08
CA SER A 114 -14.14 -1.75 -1.87
C SER A 114 -13.47 -3.10 -2.07
#